data_AF-A0A1Q3HH03-F1
#
_entry.id   AF-A0A1Q3HH03-F1
#
_cell.length_a   1.000
_cell.length_b   1.000
_cell.length_c   1.000
_cell.angle_alpha   90.00
_cell.angle_beta   90.00
_cell.angle_gamma   90.00
#
_symmetry.space_group_name_H-M   'P 1'
#
loop_
_entity.id
_entity.type
_entity.pdbx_description
1 polymer ?
#
loop_
_entity_poly.entity_id
_entity_poly.type
_entity_poly.pdbx_seq_one_letter_code
_entity_poly.pdbx_strand_id
1 'polypeptide(L)'
;MSHITSTEFILPHSLSAEARSQLTDSLYAVHQRIFDGVDRESFARYVIESNAEHTWLLLHKNEAGKVVGYLALHLFEKQLGDEPLAVFRAETGLLREYRGGNVTAGLWMERVMRYVLKHPGRRMFYMGSLVHPSSYWLVTRHCDEVWPRRDLETPPELLAFMDTLATEFGLEKEDPAHPLVRKVGWRTRETEMEREYWAHSGKPAVNYFLETNPRYGEGHGLVTLVPITLGNLLSITRALLTRRLRQPMEQLAARVQRTRLGARLGASQMIQQLRRVPLLAHLDEAALRDLAGRAERLVLPAGRYVFHAGSACDELYVLERGAVYVLTEGEELVDELGSGAVFGEGALLTGERRSASIRTATASTLVRIPRSALLPLLEGDARLREGIWKTHAERRFDDLARGSERYGHLGRKDRLALLREGEHRELSPWEQHELEAGTQLFVMSGSVDVEHEGLVMTQRGSTFLEARWPLRMKAREATRLFLLKQEPAPRNEEVSLLYLAAA
;
A
#
# COMPACT_ATOMS: atom_id res chain seq x y z
N MET A 1 -15.95 2.39 -12.22
CA MET A 1 -15.26 2.53 -10.91
C MET A 1 -16.11 1.85 -9.84
N SER A 2 -15.55 0.91 -9.09
CA SER A 2 -16.21 0.28 -7.95
C SER A 2 -16.44 1.32 -6.85
N HIS A 3 -17.70 1.56 -6.48
CA HIS A 3 -18.06 2.49 -5.42
C HIS A 3 -19.26 1.96 -4.63
N ILE A 4 -19.33 2.32 -3.36
CA ILE A 4 -20.48 2.01 -2.50
C ILE A 4 -21.60 2.98 -2.88
N THR A 5 -22.74 2.46 -3.29
CA THR A 5 -23.91 3.25 -3.70
C THR A 5 -24.91 3.41 -2.56
N SER A 6 -25.02 2.42 -1.69
CA SER A 6 -25.92 2.46 -0.53
C SER A 6 -25.33 1.74 0.67
N THR A 7 -25.82 2.13 1.85
CA THR A 7 -25.52 1.44 3.11
C THR A 7 -26.83 1.20 3.85
N GLU A 8 -27.08 -0.06 4.19
CA GLU A 8 -28.28 -0.51 4.88
C GLU A 8 -27.95 -0.85 6.33
N PHE A 9 -28.88 -0.54 7.24
CA PHE A 9 -28.74 -0.81 8.66
C PHE A 9 -29.69 -1.92 9.07
N ILE A 10 -29.18 -2.91 9.81
CA ILE A 10 -29.90 -4.11 10.18
C ILE A 10 -29.72 -4.38 11.69
N LEU A 11 -30.83 -4.78 12.33
CA LEU A 11 -30.85 -5.31 13.69
C LEU A 11 -31.01 -6.83 13.61
N PRO A 12 -29.97 -7.64 13.90
CA PRO A 12 -30.07 -9.10 13.71
C PRO A 12 -31.20 -9.76 14.50
N HIS A 13 -31.48 -9.26 15.71
CA HIS A 13 -32.52 -9.81 16.58
C HIS A 13 -33.94 -9.60 16.02
N SER A 14 -34.16 -8.62 15.13
CA SER A 14 -35.47 -8.38 14.52
C SER A 14 -35.73 -9.26 13.29
N LEU A 15 -34.75 -10.06 12.86
CA LEU A 15 -34.87 -10.95 11.71
C LEU A 15 -35.37 -12.35 12.11
N SER A 16 -36.09 -13.00 11.20
CA SER A 16 -36.41 -14.43 11.32
C SER A 16 -35.13 -15.27 11.24
N ALA A 17 -35.19 -16.52 11.71
CA ALA A 17 -34.04 -17.44 11.63
C ALA A 17 -33.56 -17.65 10.19
N GLU A 18 -34.50 -17.77 9.24
CA GLU A 18 -34.19 -17.89 7.81
C GLU A 18 -33.50 -16.63 7.27
N ALA A 19 -34.04 -15.43 7.57
CA ALA A 19 -33.44 -14.18 7.14
C ALA A 19 -32.05 -13.95 7.76
N ARG A 20 -31.84 -14.36 9.02
CA ARG A 20 -30.49 -14.36 9.62
C ARG A 20 -29.55 -15.29 8.88
N SER A 21 -29.98 -16.50 8.53
CA SER A 21 -29.14 -17.46 7.80
C SER A 21 -28.72 -16.92 6.42
N GLN A 22 -29.66 -16.35 5.66
CA GLN A 22 -29.38 -15.73 4.36
C GLN A 22 -28.44 -14.51 4.47
N LEU A 23 -28.60 -13.73 5.55
CA LEU A 23 -27.70 -12.63 5.86
C LEU A 23 -26.29 -13.16 6.18
N THR A 24 -26.18 -14.21 6.99
CA THR A 24 -24.91 -14.90 7.28
C THR A 24 -24.22 -15.32 5.99
N ASP A 25 -24.93 -15.96 5.07
CA ASP A 25 -24.35 -16.40 3.78
C ASP A 25 -23.80 -15.23 2.99
N SER A 26 -24.56 -14.14 2.91
CA SER A 26 -24.20 -12.93 2.17
C SER A 26 -22.96 -12.25 2.76
N LEU A 27 -22.89 -12.12 4.09
CA LEU A 27 -21.74 -11.50 4.77
C LEU A 27 -20.51 -12.41 4.76
N TYR A 28 -20.71 -13.72 4.93
CA TYR A 28 -19.64 -14.71 4.93
C TYR A 28 -18.99 -14.82 3.55
N ALA A 29 -19.77 -14.75 2.47
CA ALA A 29 -19.23 -14.69 1.11
C ALA A 29 -18.29 -13.49 0.89
N VAL A 30 -18.57 -12.35 1.51
CA VAL A 30 -17.66 -11.20 1.51
C VAL A 30 -16.46 -11.46 2.42
N HIS A 31 -16.69 -11.99 3.62
CA HIS A 31 -15.65 -12.32 4.59
C HIS A 31 -14.59 -13.25 3.99
N GLN A 32 -14.97 -14.35 3.31
CA GLN A 32 -14.05 -15.32 2.74
C GLN A 32 -13.12 -14.75 1.65
N ARG A 33 -13.53 -13.64 0.99
CA ARG A 33 -12.68 -12.93 0.03
C ARG A 33 -11.62 -12.06 0.71
N ILE A 34 -11.77 -11.78 2.00
CA ILE A 34 -10.91 -10.87 2.77
C ILE A 34 -10.08 -11.64 3.79
N PHE A 35 -10.69 -12.64 4.43
CA PHE A 35 -10.15 -13.42 5.51
C PHE A 35 -10.25 -14.92 5.20
N ASP A 36 -9.45 -15.69 5.91
CA ASP A 36 -9.47 -17.14 5.98
C ASP A 36 -9.41 -17.60 7.45
N GLY A 37 -9.55 -18.90 7.70
CA GLY A 37 -9.30 -19.49 9.03
C GLY A 37 -10.50 -19.51 9.98
N VAL A 38 -11.65 -19.00 9.56
CA VAL A 38 -12.91 -19.08 10.32
C VAL A 38 -14.02 -19.64 9.43
N ASP A 39 -14.72 -20.65 9.94
CA ASP A 39 -15.88 -21.24 9.27
C ASP A 39 -17.12 -20.33 9.37
N ARG A 40 -18.17 -20.68 8.62
CA ARG A 40 -19.41 -19.91 8.55
C ARG A 40 -20.11 -19.77 9.90
N GLU A 41 -20.15 -20.83 10.71
CA GLU A 41 -20.86 -20.84 11.99
C GLU A 41 -20.12 -19.99 13.02
N SER A 42 -18.80 -20.15 13.09
CA SER A 42 -17.92 -19.31 13.88
C SER A 42 -18.04 -17.83 13.48
N PHE A 43 -18.07 -17.54 12.18
CA PHE A 43 -18.33 -16.19 11.69
C PHE A 43 -19.70 -15.64 12.16
N ALA A 44 -20.76 -16.44 12.04
CA ALA A 44 -22.10 -16.05 12.47
C ALA A 44 -22.15 -15.70 13.96
N ARG A 45 -21.52 -16.52 14.82
CA ARG A 45 -21.42 -16.28 16.27
C ARG A 45 -20.81 -14.93 16.61
N TYR A 46 -19.73 -14.54 15.90
CA TYR A 46 -19.06 -13.28 16.18
C TYR A 46 -19.77 -12.07 15.60
N VAL A 47 -20.31 -12.17 14.39
CA VAL A 47 -20.79 -11.00 13.62
C VAL A 47 -22.29 -10.76 13.79
N ILE A 48 -23.09 -11.83 13.92
CA ILE A 48 -24.55 -11.77 13.78
C ILE A 48 -25.25 -12.20 15.07
N GLU A 49 -24.76 -13.28 15.70
CA GLU A 49 -25.37 -13.95 16.85
C GLU A 49 -24.65 -13.64 18.16
N SER A 50 -24.00 -12.48 18.22
CA SER A 50 -23.30 -12.00 19.41
C SER A 50 -24.23 -11.92 20.62
N ASN A 51 -23.71 -12.28 21.79
CA ASN A 51 -24.40 -12.17 23.08
C ASN A 51 -24.38 -10.75 23.68
N ALA A 52 -24.02 -9.75 22.88
CA ALA A 52 -24.04 -8.34 23.26
C ALA A 52 -25.46 -7.84 23.59
N GLU A 53 -25.57 -6.88 24.50
CA GLU A 53 -26.82 -6.18 24.83
C GLU A 53 -27.42 -5.54 23.59
N HIS A 54 -26.56 -5.03 22.71
CA HIS A 54 -26.96 -4.52 21.41
C HIS A 54 -25.97 -4.92 20.31
N THR A 55 -26.52 -5.36 19.18
CA THR A 55 -25.79 -5.63 17.94
C THR A 55 -26.41 -4.83 16.80
N TRP A 56 -25.55 -4.13 16.05
CA TRP A 56 -25.89 -3.39 14.85
C TRP A 56 -25.07 -3.88 13.67
N LEU A 57 -25.75 -4.16 12.55
CA LEU A 57 -25.10 -4.48 11.30
C LEU A 57 -25.28 -3.34 10.30
N LEU A 58 -24.21 -3.00 9.62
CA LEU A 58 -24.23 -2.11 8.47
C LEU A 58 -23.74 -2.88 7.25
N LEU A 59 -24.51 -2.85 6.18
CA LEU A 59 -24.22 -3.53 4.93
C LEU A 59 -23.92 -2.50 3.85
N HIS A 60 -22.73 -2.59 3.26
CA HIS A 60 -22.36 -1.77 2.11
C HIS A 60 -22.73 -2.51 0.83
N LYS A 61 -23.47 -1.83 -0.06
CA LYS A 61 -23.93 -2.40 -1.34
C LYS A 61 -23.37 -1.61 -2.52
N ASN A 62 -23.13 -2.30 -3.62
CA ASN A 62 -22.77 -1.69 -4.90
C ASN A 62 -24.01 -1.34 -5.73
N GLU A 63 -23.79 -0.79 -6.93
CA GLU A 63 -24.86 -0.39 -7.86
C GLU A 63 -25.83 -1.52 -8.22
N ALA A 64 -25.35 -2.76 -8.27
CA ALA A 64 -26.18 -3.95 -8.49
C ALA A 64 -26.91 -4.45 -7.23
N GLY A 65 -26.82 -3.74 -6.10
CA GLY A 65 -27.42 -4.13 -4.83
C GLY A 65 -26.71 -5.27 -4.10
N LYS A 66 -25.57 -5.76 -4.61
CA LYS A 66 -24.80 -6.83 -3.99
C LYS A 66 -24.03 -6.32 -2.78
N VAL A 67 -23.98 -7.11 -1.70
CA VAL A 67 -23.17 -6.80 -0.52
C VAL A 67 -21.69 -6.88 -0.88
N VAL A 68 -20.96 -5.81 -0.58
CA VAL A 68 -19.52 -5.66 -0.85
C VAL A 68 -18.72 -5.33 0.40
N GLY A 69 -19.40 -5.11 1.52
CA GLY A 69 -18.79 -4.95 2.82
C GLY A 69 -19.81 -4.92 3.94
N TYR A 70 -19.31 -5.04 5.16
CA TYR A 70 -20.10 -4.96 6.38
C TYR A 70 -19.31 -4.37 7.55
N LEU A 71 -20.07 -3.90 8.54
CA LEU A 71 -19.61 -3.57 9.89
C LEU A 71 -20.62 -4.15 10.88
N ALA A 72 -20.16 -5.03 11.75
CA ALA A 72 -20.85 -5.35 12.99
C ALA A 72 -20.32 -4.46 14.10
N LEU A 73 -21.23 -3.92 14.91
CA LEU A 73 -20.93 -3.17 16.10
C LEU A 73 -21.71 -3.79 17.25
N HIS A 74 -20.98 -4.22 18.27
CA HIS A 74 -21.52 -4.84 19.48
C HIS A 74 -21.25 -3.92 20.66
N LEU A 75 -22.23 -3.80 21.55
CA LEU A 75 -22.12 -3.06 22.80
C LEU A 75 -22.30 -4.04 23.95
N PHE A 76 -21.30 -4.08 24.83
CA PHE A 76 -21.23 -4.88 26.04
C PHE A 76 -21.30 -4.00 27.30
N GLU A 77 -22.14 -4.33 28.27
CA GLU A 77 -22.08 -3.71 29.60
C GLU A 77 -21.11 -4.48 30.50
N LYS A 78 -20.10 -3.79 31.02
CA LYS A 78 -18.99 -4.38 31.78
C LYS A 78 -18.67 -3.55 33.02
N GLN A 79 -17.72 -4.03 33.82
CA GLN A 79 -17.26 -3.34 35.03
C GLN A 79 -15.73 -3.36 35.10
N LEU A 80 -15.13 -2.28 35.57
CA LEU A 80 -13.71 -2.20 35.91
C LEU A 80 -13.62 -1.85 37.40
N GLY A 81 -13.23 -2.83 38.23
CA GLY A 81 -13.49 -2.74 39.67
C GLY A 81 -15.00 -2.69 39.92
N ASP A 82 -15.45 -1.74 40.74
CA ASP A 82 -16.88 -1.52 41.02
C ASP A 82 -17.55 -0.51 40.05
N GLU A 83 -16.81 0.02 39.07
CA GLU A 83 -17.33 1.03 38.16
C GLU A 83 -17.98 0.41 36.90
N PRO A 84 -19.28 0.63 36.65
CA PRO A 84 -19.93 0.18 35.43
C PRO A 84 -19.49 1.00 34.22
N LEU A 85 -19.24 0.32 33.12
CA LEU A 85 -18.75 0.90 31.87
C LEU A 85 -19.32 0.17 30.65
N ALA A 86 -19.18 0.77 29.47
CA ALA A 86 -19.55 0.15 28.20
C ALA A 86 -18.32 -0.23 27.36
N VAL A 87 -18.34 -1.40 26.74
CA VAL A 87 -17.31 -1.86 25.80
C VAL A 87 -17.94 -2.07 24.42
N PHE A 88 -17.49 -1.30 23.44
CA PHE A 88 -17.83 -1.48 22.05
C PHE A 88 -16.83 -2.42 21.37
N ARG A 89 -17.32 -3.39 20.62
CA ARG A 89 -16.51 -4.22 19.71
C ARG A 89 -17.00 -4.08 18.29
N ALA A 90 -16.10 -4.22 17.33
CA ALA A 90 -16.45 -4.05 15.93
C ALA A 90 -15.65 -4.98 15.02
N GLU A 91 -16.38 -5.60 14.10
CA GLU A 91 -15.92 -6.56 13.13
C GLU A 91 -16.29 -6.01 11.76
N THR A 92 -15.30 -5.84 10.89
CA THR A 92 -15.54 -5.22 9.59
C THR A 92 -14.86 -5.99 8.48
N GLY A 93 -15.57 -6.13 7.37
CA GLY A 93 -15.04 -6.66 6.14
C GLY A 93 -15.44 -5.74 5.00
N LEU A 94 -14.47 -5.26 4.22
CA LEU A 94 -14.72 -4.51 3.00
C LEU A 94 -13.82 -5.04 1.88
N LEU A 95 -14.44 -5.40 0.76
CA LEU A 95 -13.75 -5.87 -0.43
C LEU A 95 -12.75 -4.83 -0.94
N ARG A 96 -11.58 -5.30 -1.43
CA ARG A 96 -10.41 -4.47 -1.76
C ARG A 96 -10.76 -3.33 -2.72
N GLU A 97 -11.53 -3.64 -3.75
CA GLU A 97 -11.95 -2.71 -4.80
C GLU A 97 -12.92 -1.62 -4.32
N TYR A 98 -13.50 -1.77 -3.12
CA TYR A 98 -14.35 -0.77 -2.47
C TYR A 98 -13.68 -0.07 -1.28
N ARG A 99 -12.40 -0.38 -0.99
CA ARG A 99 -11.63 0.27 0.09
C ARG A 99 -11.29 1.70 -0.32
N GLY A 100 -11.80 2.66 0.44
CA GLY A 100 -11.59 4.10 0.22
C GLY A 100 -12.77 4.91 0.75
N GLY A 101 -12.56 6.16 1.18
CA GLY A 101 -13.65 7.06 1.59
C GLY A 101 -14.14 6.95 3.05
N ASN A 102 -13.62 6.02 3.86
CA ASN A 102 -13.95 5.87 5.30
C ASN A 102 -15.47 5.79 5.62
N VAL A 103 -16.28 5.22 4.72
CA VAL A 103 -17.75 5.15 4.86
C VAL A 103 -18.17 4.50 6.18
N THR A 104 -17.43 3.47 6.60
CA THR A 104 -17.67 2.71 7.83
C THR A 104 -17.43 3.52 9.12
N ALA A 105 -16.42 4.39 9.13
CA ALA A 105 -16.03 5.14 10.34
C ALA A 105 -17.04 6.22 10.73
N GLY A 106 -17.66 6.88 9.74
CA GLY A 106 -18.65 7.94 10.00
C GLY A 106 -19.94 7.41 10.64
N LEU A 107 -20.39 6.22 10.20
CA LEU A 107 -21.62 5.61 10.71
C LEU A 107 -21.41 4.93 12.07
N TRP A 108 -20.23 4.34 12.29
CA TRP A 108 -19.79 3.91 13.62
C TRP A 108 -19.82 5.09 14.62
N MET A 109 -19.21 6.22 14.21
CA MET A 109 -19.14 7.43 15.03
C MET A 109 -20.53 7.95 15.40
N GLU A 110 -21.47 7.97 14.45
CA GLU A 110 -22.84 8.40 14.72
C GLU A 110 -23.51 7.57 15.84
N ARG A 111 -23.32 6.25 15.83
CA ARG A 111 -23.92 5.34 16.84
C ARG A 111 -23.28 5.51 18.20
N VAL A 112 -21.95 5.55 18.25
CA VAL A 112 -21.20 5.81 19.48
C VAL A 112 -21.60 7.16 20.07
N MET A 113 -21.66 8.22 19.26
CA MET A 113 -22.08 9.56 19.71
C MET A 113 -23.51 9.56 20.27
N ARG A 114 -24.47 8.87 19.63
CA ARG A 114 -25.83 8.74 20.16
C ARG A 114 -25.85 8.04 21.53
N TYR A 115 -24.99 7.04 21.74
CA TYR A 115 -24.88 6.36 23.04
C TYR A 115 -24.22 7.27 24.09
N VAL A 116 -23.11 7.95 23.75
CA VAL A 116 -22.45 8.95 24.61
C VAL A 116 -23.44 10.02 25.09
N LEU A 117 -24.28 10.55 24.19
CA LEU A 117 -25.28 11.56 24.54
C LEU A 117 -26.38 11.04 25.46
N LYS A 118 -26.71 9.75 25.40
CA LYS A 118 -27.71 9.11 26.28
C LYS A 118 -27.15 8.73 27.65
N HIS A 119 -25.83 8.55 27.76
CA HIS A 119 -25.16 8.06 28.96
C HIS A 119 -24.00 8.99 29.36
N PRO A 120 -24.30 10.25 29.76
CA PRO A 120 -23.27 11.23 30.11
C PRO A 120 -22.44 10.75 31.30
N GLY A 121 -21.12 10.93 31.22
CA GLY A 121 -20.18 10.56 32.28
C GLY A 121 -19.88 9.06 32.40
N ARG A 122 -20.59 8.18 31.67
CA ARG A 122 -20.31 6.75 31.66
C ARG A 122 -18.95 6.51 30.99
N ARG A 123 -18.09 5.70 31.61
CA ARG A 123 -16.82 5.27 31.00
C ARG A 123 -17.12 4.33 29.83
N MET A 124 -16.40 4.51 28.73
CA MET A 124 -16.64 3.78 27.50
C MET A 124 -15.32 3.43 26.83
N PHE A 125 -15.22 2.22 26.30
CA PHE A 125 -14.06 1.76 25.56
C PHE A 125 -14.48 1.12 24.25
N TYR A 126 -13.65 1.27 23.22
CA TYR A 126 -13.62 0.34 22.10
C TYR A 126 -12.56 -0.72 22.39
N MET A 127 -12.91 -1.99 22.21
CA MET A 127 -12.00 -3.12 22.28
C MET A 127 -11.98 -3.86 20.94
N GLY A 128 -10.80 -3.94 20.33
CA GLY A 128 -10.59 -4.65 19.08
C GLY A 128 -9.58 -5.79 19.25
N SER A 129 -9.81 -6.90 18.55
CA SER A 129 -8.81 -7.97 18.38
C SER A 129 -8.17 -7.76 17.01
N LEU A 130 -7.17 -6.89 16.95
CA LEU A 130 -6.66 -6.39 15.67
C LEU A 130 -5.75 -7.44 15.04
N VAL A 131 -6.17 -8.02 13.92
CA VAL A 131 -5.49 -9.12 13.22
C VAL A 131 -4.57 -8.69 12.09
N HIS A 132 -4.33 -7.38 11.95
CA HIS A 132 -3.52 -6.86 10.85
C HIS A 132 -2.85 -5.52 11.21
N PRO A 133 -1.59 -5.27 10.76
CA PRO A 133 -0.85 -4.05 11.12
C PRO A 133 -1.54 -2.76 10.67
N SER A 134 -2.25 -2.79 9.53
CA SER A 134 -3.00 -1.62 9.05
C SER A 134 -4.09 -1.16 10.00
N SER A 135 -4.77 -2.10 10.66
CA SER A 135 -5.86 -1.81 11.60
C SER A 135 -5.31 -1.17 12.87
N TYR A 136 -4.23 -1.72 13.41
CA TYR A 136 -3.56 -1.17 14.59
C TYR A 136 -2.98 0.23 14.30
N TRP A 137 -2.33 0.40 13.15
CA TRP A 137 -1.85 1.71 12.71
C TRP A 137 -2.98 2.72 12.52
N LEU A 138 -4.13 2.32 11.97
CA LEU A 138 -5.27 3.22 11.79
C LEU A 138 -5.78 3.74 13.13
N VAL A 139 -5.92 2.88 14.12
CA VAL A 139 -6.40 3.23 15.46
C VAL A 139 -5.42 4.15 16.17
N THR A 140 -4.15 3.76 16.26
CA THR A 140 -3.09 4.53 16.94
C THR A 140 -2.75 5.86 16.26
N ARG A 141 -3.03 6.00 14.96
CA ARG A 141 -2.84 7.26 14.24
C ARG A 141 -3.84 8.35 14.66
N HIS A 142 -5.03 7.95 15.09
CA HIS A 142 -6.15 8.87 15.30
C HIS A 142 -6.53 9.04 16.78
N CYS A 143 -6.03 8.17 17.65
CA CYS A 143 -6.30 8.21 19.09
C CYS A 143 -4.98 8.38 19.84
N ASP A 144 -4.94 9.36 20.74
CA ASP A 144 -3.75 9.65 21.55
C ASP A 144 -3.57 8.61 22.66
N GLU A 145 -4.68 8.12 23.21
CA GLU A 145 -4.72 7.05 24.20
C GLU A 145 -5.18 5.74 23.54
N VAL A 146 -4.27 4.78 23.43
CA VAL A 146 -4.51 3.43 22.92
C VAL A 146 -3.61 2.47 23.67
N TRP A 147 -4.14 1.33 24.09
CA TRP A 147 -3.35 0.28 24.73
C TRP A 147 -3.47 -1.04 23.99
N PRO A 148 -2.38 -1.82 23.88
CA PRO A 148 -1.02 -1.45 24.27
C PRO A 148 -0.38 -0.56 23.21
N ARG A 149 0.63 0.25 23.56
CA ARG A 149 1.37 1.13 22.64
C ARG A 149 2.82 1.28 23.10
N ARG A 150 3.77 1.36 22.17
CA ARG A 150 5.22 1.34 22.48
C ARG A 150 5.68 2.44 23.45
N ASP A 151 5.12 3.62 23.31
CA ASP A 151 5.48 4.85 24.04
C ASP A 151 4.45 5.19 25.13
N LEU A 152 3.54 4.28 25.47
CA LEU A 152 2.56 4.44 26.53
C LEU A 152 2.44 3.14 27.32
N GLU A 153 2.91 3.18 28.57
CA GLU A 153 2.78 2.04 29.48
C GLU A 153 1.30 1.70 29.69
N THR A 154 0.99 0.40 29.67
CA THR A 154 -0.38 -0.07 29.92
C THR A 154 -0.56 -0.21 31.43
N PRO A 155 -1.48 0.55 32.06
CA PRO A 155 -1.73 0.44 33.49
C PRO A 155 -2.07 -1.01 33.88
N PRO A 156 -1.52 -1.56 34.98
CA PRO A 156 -1.73 -2.96 35.36
C PRO A 156 -3.21 -3.36 35.50
N GLU A 157 -4.04 -2.46 36.01
CA GLU A 157 -5.49 -2.64 36.11
C GLU A 157 -6.17 -2.76 34.73
N LEU A 158 -5.73 -1.97 33.75
CA LEU A 158 -6.24 -2.04 32.38
C LEU A 158 -5.74 -3.28 31.67
N LEU A 159 -4.48 -3.68 31.90
CA LEU A 159 -3.92 -4.92 31.37
C LEU A 159 -4.74 -6.13 31.85
N ALA A 160 -5.02 -6.21 33.16
CA ALA A 160 -5.84 -7.26 33.75
C ALA A 160 -7.27 -7.24 33.18
N PHE A 161 -7.87 -6.05 33.05
CA PHE A 161 -9.19 -5.90 32.46
C PHE A 161 -9.25 -6.36 30.99
N MET A 162 -8.27 -5.98 30.18
CA MET A 162 -8.17 -6.42 28.79
C MET A 162 -8.00 -7.94 28.67
N ASP A 163 -7.23 -8.55 29.57
CA ASP A 163 -7.06 -10.01 29.66
C ASP A 163 -8.38 -10.72 30.01
N THR A 164 -9.07 -10.25 31.05
CA THR A 164 -10.37 -10.79 31.48
C THR A 164 -11.39 -10.69 30.35
N LEU A 165 -11.54 -9.50 29.75
CA LEU A 165 -12.46 -9.32 28.63
C LEU A 165 -12.14 -10.24 27.45
N ALA A 166 -10.87 -10.35 27.07
CA ALA A 166 -10.48 -11.21 25.96
C ALA A 166 -10.87 -12.67 26.23
N THR A 167 -10.67 -13.13 27.46
CA THR A 167 -11.04 -14.48 27.90
C THR A 167 -12.56 -14.68 27.90
N GLU A 168 -13.33 -13.72 28.42
CA GLU A 168 -14.81 -13.74 28.38
C GLU A 168 -15.36 -13.78 26.95
N PHE A 169 -14.65 -13.16 26.02
CA PHE A 169 -14.97 -13.17 24.60
C PHE A 169 -14.48 -14.42 23.86
N GLY A 170 -13.98 -15.43 24.57
CA GLY A 170 -13.54 -16.70 24.00
C GLY A 170 -12.21 -16.62 23.24
N LEU A 171 -11.40 -15.57 23.48
CA LEU A 171 -10.12 -15.40 22.82
C LEU A 171 -9.01 -16.06 23.66
N GLU A 172 -8.48 -17.18 23.17
CA GLU A 172 -7.41 -17.91 23.84
C GLU A 172 -6.08 -17.14 23.80
N LYS A 173 -5.31 -17.21 24.90
CA LYS A 173 -3.94 -16.69 24.95
C LYS A 173 -3.05 -17.47 23.99
N GLU A 174 -2.20 -16.77 23.24
CA GLU A 174 -1.08 -17.44 22.59
C GLU A 174 -0.05 -17.88 23.64
N ASP A 175 0.37 -16.92 24.47
CA ASP A 175 1.42 -17.08 25.46
C ASP A 175 0.95 -16.46 26.79
N PRO A 176 1.01 -17.20 27.91
CA PRO A 176 0.72 -16.66 29.23
C PRO A 176 1.52 -15.39 29.60
N ALA A 177 2.74 -15.24 29.08
CA ALA A 177 3.59 -14.07 29.32
C ALA A 177 3.15 -12.83 28.50
N HIS A 178 2.40 -13.02 27.42
CA HIS A 178 1.92 -11.97 26.52
C HIS A 178 0.39 -11.99 26.44
N PRO A 179 -0.32 -11.58 27.52
CA PRO A 179 -1.76 -11.80 27.68
C PRO A 179 -2.63 -11.05 26.66
N LEU A 180 -2.07 -10.14 25.87
CA LEU A 180 -2.82 -9.37 24.87
C LEU A 180 -2.75 -9.97 23.46
N VAL A 181 -1.88 -10.94 23.20
CA VAL A 181 -1.85 -11.65 21.92
C VAL A 181 -2.74 -12.88 22.02
N ARG A 182 -3.75 -12.94 21.14
CA ARG A 182 -4.81 -13.94 21.19
C ARG A 182 -4.99 -14.68 19.89
N LYS A 183 -5.39 -15.95 19.98
CA LYS A 183 -5.84 -16.73 18.83
C LYS A 183 -7.24 -16.27 18.41
N VAL A 184 -7.31 -15.51 17.32
CA VAL A 184 -8.57 -15.01 16.76
C VAL A 184 -9.08 -15.91 15.64
N GLY A 185 -8.17 -16.60 14.93
CA GLY A 185 -8.45 -17.47 13.79
C GLY A 185 -8.63 -16.72 12.46
N TRP A 186 -8.93 -15.42 12.50
CA TRP A 186 -9.08 -14.59 11.31
C TRP A 186 -7.71 -14.30 10.69
N ARG A 187 -7.41 -14.95 9.55
CA ARG A 187 -6.20 -14.72 8.76
C ARG A 187 -6.50 -13.76 7.63
N THR A 188 -5.89 -12.59 7.63
CA THR A 188 -6.07 -11.63 6.53
C THR A 188 -5.43 -12.19 5.26
N ARG A 189 -6.19 -12.23 4.16
CA ARG A 189 -5.64 -12.62 2.85
C ARG A 189 -4.79 -11.47 2.33
N GLU A 190 -3.48 -11.70 2.29
CA GLU A 190 -2.47 -10.75 1.83
C GLU A 190 -1.73 -11.30 0.60
N THR A 191 -1.39 -10.41 -0.33
CA THR A 191 -0.40 -10.72 -1.35
C THR A 191 0.99 -10.74 -0.74
N GLU A 192 1.95 -11.32 -1.43
CA GLU A 192 3.34 -11.33 -0.99
C GLU A 192 3.90 -9.92 -0.77
N MET A 193 3.60 -8.99 -1.68
CA MET A 193 4.10 -7.61 -1.53
C MET A 193 3.39 -6.84 -0.42
N GLU A 194 2.13 -7.15 -0.11
CA GLU A 194 1.47 -6.57 1.07
C GLU A 194 2.21 -7.00 2.34
N ARG A 195 2.57 -8.28 2.45
CA ARG A 195 3.38 -8.79 3.56
C ARG A 195 4.76 -8.12 3.61
N GLU A 196 5.45 -8.02 2.48
CA GLU A 196 6.75 -7.33 2.41
C GLU A 196 6.65 -5.85 2.78
N TYR A 197 5.61 -5.15 2.33
CA TYR A 197 5.35 -3.75 2.66
C TYR A 197 5.19 -3.53 4.16
N TRP A 198 4.39 -4.38 4.83
CA TRP A 198 4.21 -4.27 6.27
C TRP A 198 5.49 -4.61 7.02
N ALA A 199 6.20 -5.66 6.60
CA ALA A 199 7.46 -6.08 7.21
C ALA A 199 8.54 -4.98 7.18
N HIS A 200 8.53 -4.13 6.14
CA HIS A 200 9.50 -3.04 5.96
C HIS A 200 8.90 -1.66 6.23
N SER A 201 7.76 -1.58 6.93
CA SER A 201 7.11 -0.30 7.16
C SER A 201 7.97 0.60 8.06
N GLY A 202 8.26 1.83 7.63
CA GLY A 202 8.93 2.83 8.48
C GLY A 202 8.05 3.40 9.60
N LYS A 203 6.88 2.81 9.87
CA LYS A 203 5.86 3.36 10.79
C LYS A 203 6.02 2.74 12.17
N PRO A 204 6.28 3.53 13.23
CA PRO A 204 6.51 2.99 14.58
C PRO A 204 5.40 2.08 15.11
N ALA A 205 4.13 2.43 14.87
CA ALA A 205 2.99 1.62 15.29
C ALA A 205 2.89 0.27 14.55
N VAL A 206 3.28 0.23 13.28
CA VAL A 206 3.32 -1.03 12.52
C VAL A 206 4.41 -1.93 13.08
N ASN A 207 5.61 -1.37 13.32
CA ASN A 207 6.73 -2.14 13.86
C ASN A 207 6.40 -2.69 15.24
N TYR A 208 5.79 -1.88 16.11
CA TYR A 208 5.33 -2.34 17.41
C TYR A 208 4.33 -3.51 17.30
N PHE A 209 3.35 -3.42 16.39
CA PHE A 209 2.39 -4.50 16.16
C PHE A 209 3.08 -5.78 15.70
N LEU A 210 4.01 -5.70 14.75
CA LEU A 210 4.73 -6.86 14.21
C LEU A 210 5.68 -7.48 15.22
N GLU A 211 6.38 -6.66 16.02
CA GLU A 211 7.24 -7.11 17.12
C GLU A 211 6.43 -7.83 18.21
N THR A 212 5.24 -7.29 18.54
CA THR A 212 4.38 -7.84 19.62
C THR A 212 3.57 -9.05 19.16
N ASN A 213 3.17 -9.09 17.89
CA ASN A 213 2.32 -10.12 17.31
C ASN A 213 2.96 -10.68 16.01
N PRO A 214 4.11 -11.37 16.11
CA PRO A 214 4.83 -11.87 14.92
C PRO A 214 4.05 -12.92 14.14
N ARG A 215 3.08 -13.58 14.79
CA ARG A 215 2.26 -14.66 14.23
C ARG A 215 0.88 -14.21 13.77
N TYR A 216 0.69 -12.92 13.51
CA TYR A 216 -0.60 -12.40 13.02
C TYR A 216 -1.10 -13.11 11.74
N GLY A 217 -0.17 -13.51 10.85
CA GLY A 217 -0.48 -14.27 9.64
C GLY A 217 -1.07 -15.67 9.90
N GLU A 218 -0.87 -16.21 11.10
CA GLU A 218 -1.46 -17.47 11.56
C GLU A 218 -2.86 -17.29 12.17
N GLY A 219 -3.36 -16.05 12.23
CA GLY A 219 -4.67 -15.70 12.78
C GLY A 219 -4.61 -15.20 14.21
N HIS A 220 -3.44 -14.73 14.64
CA HIS A 220 -3.29 -14.09 15.96
C HIS A 220 -3.64 -12.60 15.87
N GLY A 221 -4.37 -12.11 16.86
CA GLY A 221 -4.74 -10.71 16.98
C GLY A 221 -4.14 -10.07 18.23
N LEU A 222 -3.86 -8.77 18.12
CA LEU A 222 -3.48 -7.96 19.27
C LEU A 222 -4.73 -7.32 19.88
N VAL A 223 -5.06 -7.72 21.11
CA VAL A 223 -6.12 -7.08 21.89
C VAL A 223 -5.75 -5.64 22.16
N THR A 224 -6.57 -4.73 21.67
CA THR A 224 -6.35 -3.29 21.69
C THR A 224 -7.55 -2.61 22.33
N LEU A 225 -7.30 -1.76 23.32
CA LEU A 225 -8.30 -0.99 24.04
C LEU A 225 -8.12 0.51 23.76
N VAL A 226 -9.21 1.19 23.45
CA VAL A 226 -9.23 2.62 23.12
C VAL A 226 -10.32 3.28 23.96
N PRO A 227 -10.01 4.28 24.79
CA PRO A 227 -11.03 4.99 25.54
C PRO A 227 -11.85 5.86 24.57
N ILE A 228 -13.17 5.78 24.68
CA ILE A 228 -14.09 6.61 23.91
C ILE A 228 -14.29 7.92 24.69
N THR A 229 -13.38 8.87 24.46
CA THR A 229 -13.42 10.21 25.06
C THR A 229 -13.83 11.25 24.03
N LEU A 230 -14.34 12.39 24.48
CA LEU A 230 -14.61 13.53 23.58
C LEU A 230 -13.35 13.94 22.80
N GLY A 231 -12.16 13.85 23.41
CA GLY A 231 -10.88 14.12 22.74
C GLY A 231 -10.62 13.19 21.56
N ASN A 232 -10.71 11.87 21.77
CA ASN A 232 -10.53 10.87 20.71
C ASN A 232 -11.61 10.99 19.63
N LEU A 233 -12.87 11.22 20.02
CA LEU A 233 -13.98 11.42 19.09
C LEU A 233 -13.77 12.66 18.21
N LEU A 234 -13.29 13.77 18.78
CA LEU A 234 -12.94 14.98 18.04
C LEU A 234 -11.74 14.78 17.11
N SER A 235 -10.72 14.05 17.54
CA SER A 235 -9.55 13.73 16.71
C SER A 235 -9.94 12.91 15.47
N ILE A 236 -10.73 11.84 15.67
CA ILE A 236 -11.27 11.02 14.57
C ILE A 236 -12.17 11.87 13.67
N THR A 237 -13.06 12.68 14.25
CA THR A 237 -13.98 13.55 13.48
C THR A 237 -13.22 14.59 12.66
N ARG A 238 -12.16 15.20 13.22
CA ARG A 238 -11.27 16.13 12.49
C ARG A 238 -10.58 15.42 11.33
N ALA A 239 -10.11 14.18 11.51
CA ALA A 239 -9.50 13.39 10.44
C ALA A 239 -10.49 13.05 9.31
N LEU A 240 -11.77 12.81 9.63
CA LEU A 240 -12.83 12.58 8.66
C LEU A 240 -13.28 13.87 7.94
N LEU A 241 -13.41 14.99 8.68
CA LEU A 241 -13.83 16.29 8.16
C LEU A 241 -12.76 16.99 7.32
N THR A 242 -11.50 16.96 7.74
CA THR A 242 -10.38 17.53 6.94
C THR A 242 -10.26 16.89 5.56
N ARG A 243 -10.72 15.65 5.39
CA ARG A 243 -10.83 15.00 4.07
C ARG A 243 -12.02 15.52 3.24
N ARG A 244 -13.19 15.75 3.86
CA ARG A 244 -14.36 16.34 3.18
C ARG A 244 -14.16 17.81 2.80
N LEU A 245 -13.48 18.58 3.65
CA LEU A 245 -13.17 20.00 3.41
C LEU A 245 -11.99 20.19 2.44
N ARG A 246 -11.17 19.16 2.21
CA ARG A 246 -10.03 19.23 1.29
C ARG A 246 -10.47 19.51 -0.14
N GLN A 247 -11.54 18.87 -0.61
CA GLN A 247 -12.05 19.06 -1.98
C GLN A 247 -12.50 20.50 -2.30
N PRO A 248 -13.32 21.19 -1.47
CA PRO A 248 -13.67 22.59 -1.72
C PRO A 248 -12.48 23.54 -1.53
N MET A 249 -11.56 23.26 -0.59
CA MET A 249 -10.33 24.03 -0.45
C MET A 249 -9.36 23.84 -1.62
N GLU A 250 -9.32 22.67 -2.25
CA GLU A 250 -8.54 22.40 -3.47
C GLU A 250 -9.09 23.20 -4.65
N GLN A 251 -10.43 23.28 -4.80
CA GLN A 251 -11.06 24.12 -5.81
C GLN A 251 -10.82 25.62 -5.55
N LEU A 252 -10.84 26.04 -4.29
CA LEU A 252 -10.53 27.42 -3.90
C LEU A 252 -9.04 27.74 -4.08
N ALA A 253 -8.14 26.83 -3.73
CA ALA A 253 -6.70 26.95 -3.95
C ALA A 253 -6.37 27.02 -5.44
N ALA A 254 -7.02 26.20 -6.28
CA ALA A 254 -6.90 26.27 -7.74
C ALA A 254 -7.39 27.62 -8.30
N ARG A 255 -8.41 28.24 -7.68
CA ARG A 255 -8.85 29.61 -8.02
C ARG A 255 -7.86 30.67 -7.55
N VAL A 256 -7.31 30.53 -6.35
CA VAL A 256 -6.30 31.46 -5.79
C VAL A 256 -4.98 31.38 -6.56
N GLN A 257 -4.56 30.19 -6.99
CA GLN A 257 -3.37 29.99 -7.84
C GLN A 257 -3.45 30.69 -9.19
N ARG A 258 -4.66 30.98 -9.70
CA ARG A 258 -4.86 31.79 -10.92
C ARG A 258 -4.66 33.28 -10.71
N THR A 259 -4.54 33.75 -9.46
CA THR A 259 -4.21 35.15 -9.17
C THR A 259 -2.70 35.38 -9.25
N ARG A 260 -2.26 36.62 -9.58
CA ARG A 260 -0.82 36.96 -9.64
C ARG A 260 -0.09 36.74 -8.31
N LEU A 261 -0.75 36.99 -7.18
CA LEU A 261 -0.17 36.78 -5.85
C LEU A 261 -0.11 35.28 -5.50
N GLY A 262 -1.15 34.52 -5.85
CA GLY A 262 -1.19 33.07 -5.66
C GLY A 262 -0.19 32.32 -6.54
N ALA A 263 0.07 32.78 -7.77
CA ALA A 263 1.11 32.24 -8.64
C ALA A 263 2.52 32.49 -8.07
N ARG A 264 2.79 33.68 -7.52
CA ARG A 264 4.08 33.99 -6.87
C ARG A 264 4.31 33.16 -5.60
N LEU A 265 3.32 33.08 -4.72
CA LEU A 265 3.39 32.25 -3.51
C LEU A 265 3.49 30.76 -3.86
N GLY A 266 2.77 30.32 -4.89
CA GLY A 266 2.82 28.96 -5.41
C GLY A 266 4.19 28.58 -5.95
N ALA A 267 4.86 29.47 -6.69
CA ALA A 267 6.21 29.24 -7.21
C ALA A 267 7.25 29.09 -6.09
N SER A 268 7.25 29.98 -5.09
CA SER A 268 8.16 29.87 -3.94
C SER A 268 7.92 28.59 -3.14
N GLN A 269 6.66 28.19 -2.96
CA GLN A 269 6.32 26.94 -2.27
C GLN A 269 6.74 25.72 -3.10
N MET A 270 6.54 25.74 -4.42
CA MET A 270 6.96 24.67 -5.33
C MET A 270 8.48 24.48 -5.31
N ILE A 271 9.26 25.56 -5.33
CA ILE A 271 10.74 25.50 -5.24
C ILE A 271 11.16 24.81 -3.94
N GLN A 272 10.55 25.17 -2.80
CA GLN A 272 10.84 24.52 -1.52
C GLN A 272 10.49 23.02 -1.53
N GLN A 273 9.40 22.63 -2.20
CA GLN A 273 9.04 21.21 -2.33
C GLN A 273 10.00 20.45 -3.24
N LEU A 274 10.32 21.00 -4.42
CA LEU A 274 11.28 20.38 -5.35
C LEU A 274 12.63 20.19 -4.66
N ARG A 275 13.10 21.18 -3.88
CA ARG A 275 14.35 21.08 -3.12
C ARG A 275 14.34 19.98 -2.03
N ARG A 276 13.18 19.54 -1.54
CA ARG A 276 13.07 18.42 -0.60
C ARG A 276 13.22 17.06 -1.25
N VAL A 277 13.10 16.98 -2.58
CA VAL A 277 13.31 15.75 -3.33
C VAL A 277 14.82 15.51 -3.41
N PRO A 278 15.37 14.43 -2.86
CA PRO A 278 16.83 14.21 -2.84
C PRO A 278 17.48 14.28 -4.22
N LEU A 279 16.75 13.82 -5.25
CA LEU A 279 17.16 13.86 -6.65
C LEU A 279 17.30 15.29 -7.22
N LEU A 280 16.56 16.26 -6.70
CA LEU A 280 16.53 17.64 -7.20
C LEU A 280 17.20 18.63 -6.22
N ALA A 281 17.56 18.17 -5.03
CA ALA A 281 18.06 19.01 -3.94
C ALA A 281 19.36 19.74 -4.28
N HIS A 282 20.17 19.18 -5.20
CA HIS A 282 21.45 19.75 -5.62
C HIS A 282 21.32 20.75 -6.78
N LEU A 283 20.15 20.89 -7.39
CA LEU A 283 19.92 21.87 -8.44
C LEU A 283 20.00 23.28 -7.87
N ASP A 284 20.58 24.19 -8.66
CA ASP A 284 20.65 25.59 -8.28
C ASP A 284 19.26 26.26 -8.26
N GLU A 285 19.20 27.46 -7.67
CA GLU A 285 17.96 28.22 -7.59
C GLU A 285 17.36 28.59 -8.95
N ALA A 286 18.17 28.74 -10.00
CA ALA A 286 17.69 29.11 -11.32
C ALA A 286 17.00 27.92 -12.00
N ALA A 287 17.62 26.73 -11.94
CA ALA A 287 17.06 25.47 -12.42
C ALA A 287 15.79 25.09 -11.66
N LEU A 288 15.78 25.20 -10.34
CA LEU A 288 14.57 24.94 -9.53
C LEU A 288 13.44 25.93 -9.86
N ARG A 289 13.77 27.20 -10.17
CA ARG A 289 12.79 28.19 -10.61
C ARG A 289 12.18 27.87 -11.97
N ASP A 290 13.00 27.50 -12.96
CA ASP A 290 12.49 27.11 -14.28
C ASP A 290 11.62 25.85 -14.18
N LEU A 291 12.07 24.86 -13.39
CA LEU A 291 11.32 23.63 -13.13
C LEU A 291 9.98 23.93 -12.43
N ALA A 292 9.99 24.75 -11.38
CA ALA A 292 8.79 25.16 -10.66
C ALA A 292 7.79 25.94 -11.52
N GLY A 293 8.28 26.72 -12.50
CA GLY A 293 7.45 27.46 -13.44
C GLY A 293 6.68 26.59 -14.43
N ARG A 294 7.15 25.35 -14.66
CA ARG A 294 6.56 24.39 -15.61
C ARG A 294 5.92 23.17 -14.94
N ALA A 295 6.22 22.94 -13.67
CA ALA A 295 5.66 21.86 -12.89
C ALA A 295 4.23 22.17 -12.44
N GLU A 296 3.40 21.13 -12.35
CA GLU A 296 2.01 21.22 -11.91
C GLU A 296 1.83 20.43 -10.61
N ARG A 297 1.18 21.04 -9.61
CA ARG A 297 0.84 20.34 -8.37
C ARG A 297 -0.54 19.71 -8.48
N LEU A 298 -0.62 18.39 -8.37
CA LEU A 298 -1.86 17.63 -8.40
C LEU A 298 -2.23 17.16 -6.99
N VAL A 299 -3.51 17.25 -6.63
CA VAL A 299 -4.04 16.64 -5.41
C VAL A 299 -5.09 15.64 -5.80
N LEU A 300 -4.88 14.38 -5.41
CA LEU A 300 -5.69 13.26 -5.84
C LEU A 300 -6.26 12.51 -4.62
N PRO A 301 -7.55 12.14 -4.63
CA PRO A 301 -8.13 11.30 -3.58
C PRO A 301 -7.57 9.87 -3.69
N ALA A 302 -7.67 9.10 -2.60
CA ALA A 302 -7.30 7.69 -2.59
C ALA A 302 -8.10 6.90 -3.66
N GLY A 303 -7.47 5.88 -4.24
CA GLY A 303 -8.04 5.03 -5.30
C GLY A 303 -7.99 5.63 -6.72
N ARG A 304 -7.47 6.85 -6.92
CA ARG A 304 -7.38 7.47 -8.25
C ARG A 304 -6.15 7.00 -9.02
N TYR A 305 -6.32 6.62 -10.29
CA TYR A 305 -5.18 6.40 -11.19
C TYR A 305 -4.52 7.72 -11.55
N VAL A 306 -3.20 7.75 -11.45
CA VAL A 306 -2.35 8.80 -12.01
C VAL A 306 -2.16 8.55 -13.50
N PHE A 307 -1.83 7.30 -13.86
CA PHE A 307 -1.79 6.81 -15.24
C PHE A 307 -1.90 5.28 -15.26
N HIS A 308 -2.16 4.72 -16.44
CA HIS A 308 -2.24 3.28 -16.67
C HIS A 308 -1.01 2.74 -17.41
N ALA A 309 -0.71 1.46 -17.21
CA ALA A 309 0.23 0.71 -18.05
C ALA A 309 -0.15 0.86 -19.54
N GLY A 310 0.83 0.80 -20.44
CA GLY A 310 0.64 0.98 -21.88
C GLY A 310 0.37 2.43 -22.31
N SER A 311 0.12 3.37 -21.39
CA SER A 311 -0.11 4.77 -21.74
C SER A 311 1.16 5.42 -22.30
N ALA A 312 0.98 6.41 -23.18
CA ALA A 312 2.08 7.30 -23.57
C ALA A 312 2.57 8.13 -22.36
N CYS A 313 3.80 8.63 -22.43
CA CYS A 313 4.44 9.34 -21.33
C CYS A 313 5.22 10.54 -21.83
N ASP A 314 4.87 11.72 -21.33
CA ASP A 314 5.63 12.96 -21.53
C ASP A 314 5.94 13.67 -20.21
N GLU A 315 6.00 12.92 -19.10
CA GLU A 315 6.02 13.51 -17.76
C GLU A 315 6.48 12.52 -16.67
N LEU A 316 7.11 13.10 -15.66
CA LEU A 316 7.58 12.46 -14.44
C LEU A 316 6.80 13.03 -13.24
N TYR A 317 6.66 12.23 -12.19
CA TYR A 317 5.94 12.62 -11.00
C TYR A 317 6.82 12.50 -9.75
N VAL A 318 6.63 13.43 -8.84
CA VAL A 318 7.17 13.37 -7.47
C VAL A 318 5.99 13.26 -6.51
N LEU A 319 6.01 12.26 -5.62
CA LEU A 319 5.03 12.14 -4.56
C LEU A 319 5.38 13.06 -3.39
N GLU A 320 4.80 14.26 -3.32
CA GLU A 320 5.03 15.19 -2.21
C GLU A 320 4.49 14.66 -0.88
N ARG A 321 3.26 14.10 -0.92
CA ARG A 321 2.58 13.57 0.28
C ARG A 321 1.66 12.42 -0.09
N GLY A 322 1.60 11.41 0.76
CA GLY A 322 0.70 10.27 0.61
C GLY A 322 1.45 9.02 0.19
N ALA A 323 0.72 8.12 -0.48
CA ALA A 323 1.23 6.85 -0.98
C ALA A 323 0.54 6.48 -2.30
N VAL A 324 1.25 5.79 -3.18
CA VAL A 324 0.73 5.25 -4.44
C VAL A 324 1.11 3.79 -4.60
N TYR A 325 0.21 3.00 -5.14
CA TYR A 325 0.43 1.63 -5.61
C TYR A 325 0.97 1.66 -7.04
N VAL A 326 1.99 0.85 -7.29
CA VAL A 326 2.47 0.45 -8.62
C VAL A 326 1.77 -0.87 -8.94
N LEU A 327 1.07 -0.94 -10.06
CA LEU A 327 0.25 -2.11 -10.43
C LEU A 327 0.64 -2.63 -11.81
N THR A 328 0.60 -3.94 -12.01
CA THR A 328 0.72 -4.56 -13.34
C THR A 328 -0.48 -4.21 -14.21
N GLU A 329 -0.43 -4.59 -15.49
CA GLU A 329 -1.60 -4.47 -16.38
C GLU A 329 -2.78 -5.34 -15.90
N GLY A 330 -2.49 -6.47 -15.23
CA GLY A 330 -3.48 -7.33 -14.58
C GLY A 330 -4.00 -6.83 -13.22
N GLU A 331 -3.71 -5.58 -12.86
CA GLU A 331 -4.10 -4.96 -11.57
C GLU A 331 -3.50 -5.62 -10.32
N GLU A 332 -2.45 -6.42 -10.49
CA GLU A 332 -1.69 -6.94 -9.37
C GLU A 332 -0.81 -5.83 -8.82
N LEU A 333 -0.75 -5.70 -7.50
CA LEU A 333 0.21 -4.79 -6.86
C LEU A 333 1.64 -5.21 -7.26
N VAL A 334 2.59 -4.27 -7.32
CA VAL A 334 4.00 -4.51 -7.65
C VAL A 334 4.90 -3.86 -6.59
N ASP A 335 4.56 -2.63 -6.20
CA ASP A 335 5.28 -1.85 -5.18
C ASP A 335 4.32 -0.80 -4.57
N GLU A 336 4.64 -0.27 -3.39
CA GLU A 336 3.99 0.91 -2.81
C GLU A 336 5.02 2.02 -2.60
N LEU A 337 4.83 3.15 -3.27
CA LEU A 337 5.73 4.29 -3.17
C LEU A 337 5.20 5.30 -2.15
N GLY A 338 6.08 5.71 -1.24
CA GLY A 338 5.83 6.73 -0.22
C GLY A 338 6.25 8.14 -0.61
N SER A 339 5.99 9.10 0.27
CA SER A 339 6.36 10.50 0.06
C SER A 339 7.87 10.68 -0.20
N GLY A 340 8.23 11.55 -1.13
CA GLY A 340 9.58 11.71 -1.67
C GLY A 340 9.88 10.83 -2.89
N ALA A 341 9.06 9.82 -3.17
CA ALA A 341 9.30 8.94 -4.32
C ALA A 341 9.10 9.68 -5.65
N VAL A 342 10.01 9.39 -6.59
CA VAL A 342 9.93 9.82 -7.99
C VAL A 342 9.42 8.65 -8.81
N PHE A 343 8.46 8.83 -9.70
CA PHE A 343 7.97 7.77 -10.57
C PHE A 343 7.59 8.25 -11.96
N GLY A 344 7.57 7.31 -12.90
CA GLY A 344 7.28 7.59 -14.30
C GLY A 344 8.50 7.98 -15.12
N GLU A 345 9.69 7.77 -14.58
CA GLU A 345 10.99 8.04 -15.19
C GLU A 345 11.30 7.17 -16.40
N GLY A 346 10.90 5.89 -16.40
CA GLY A 346 11.33 4.94 -17.42
C GLY A 346 10.90 5.35 -18.81
N ALA A 347 9.59 5.52 -19.00
CA ALA A 347 9.01 5.98 -20.26
C ALA A 347 9.53 7.38 -20.69
N LEU A 348 9.91 8.24 -19.74
CA LEU A 348 10.54 9.52 -20.05
C LEU A 348 11.98 9.35 -20.56
N LEU A 349 12.76 8.41 -20.00
CA LEU A 349 14.13 8.16 -20.44
C LEU A 349 14.20 7.36 -21.74
N THR A 350 13.41 6.31 -21.87
CA THR A 350 13.49 5.34 -22.97
C THR A 350 12.58 5.70 -24.15
N GLY A 351 11.56 6.54 -23.93
CA GLY A 351 10.52 6.82 -24.93
C GLY A 351 9.50 5.69 -25.08
N GLU A 352 9.59 4.64 -24.26
CA GLU A 352 8.65 3.52 -24.25
C GLU A 352 7.31 3.89 -23.59
N ARG A 353 6.32 3.00 -23.69
CA ARG A 353 5.05 3.13 -22.95
C ARG A 353 5.25 2.88 -21.46
N ARG A 354 4.31 3.35 -20.62
CA ARG A 354 4.31 3.06 -19.18
C ARG A 354 4.32 1.54 -18.93
N SER A 355 5.28 1.04 -18.17
CA SER A 355 5.38 -0.39 -17.84
C SER A 355 4.38 -0.86 -16.77
N ALA A 356 3.84 0.07 -15.98
CA ALA A 356 2.95 -0.20 -14.87
C ALA A 356 1.92 0.93 -14.72
N SER A 357 0.79 0.60 -14.09
CA SER A 357 -0.21 1.57 -13.66
C SER A 357 0.19 2.17 -12.31
N ILE A 358 -0.14 3.44 -12.07
CA ILE A 358 0.03 4.07 -10.75
C ILE A 358 -1.34 4.49 -10.23
N ARG A 359 -1.69 4.02 -9.03
CA ARG A 359 -2.95 4.35 -8.34
C ARG A 359 -2.68 4.85 -6.94
N THR A 360 -3.28 5.97 -6.54
CA THR A 360 -3.10 6.50 -5.18
C THR A 360 -3.62 5.51 -4.12
N ALA A 361 -2.77 5.10 -3.19
CA ALA A 361 -3.13 4.25 -2.05
C ALA A 361 -3.84 5.07 -0.95
N THR A 362 -3.42 6.32 -0.77
CA THR A 362 -4.04 7.29 0.14
C THR A 362 -4.35 8.59 -0.62
N ALA A 363 -5.01 9.56 0.03
CA ALA A 363 -5.14 10.89 -0.57
C ALA A 363 -3.75 11.53 -0.71
N SER A 364 -3.32 11.76 -1.95
CA SER A 364 -1.94 12.06 -2.31
C SER A 364 -1.80 13.41 -2.98
N THR A 365 -0.65 14.03 -2.78
CA THR A 365 -0.24 15.26 -3.46
C THR A 365 0.99 14.95 -4.28
N LEU A 366 0.94 15.26 -5.57
CA LEU A 366 1.97 14.98 -6.56
C LEU A 366 2.47 16.28 -7.17
N VAL A 367 3.73 16.30 -7.59
CA VAL A 367 4.25 17.31 -8.51
C VAL A 367 4.49 16.61 -9.84
N ARG A 368 3.75 17.00 -10.86
CA ARG A 368 3.89 16.57 -12.25
C ARG A 368 4.91 17.49 -12.93
N ILE A 369 5.95 16.88 -13.48
CA ILE A 369 7.05 17.57 -14.17
C ILE A 369 7.00 17.13 -15.64
N PRO A 370 6.69 18.04 -16.58
CA PRO A 370 6.67 17.70 -17.99
C PRO A 370 8.09 17.44 -18.53
N ARG A 371 8.20 16.55 -19.51
CA ARG A 371 9.45 16.18 -20.19
C ARG A 371 10.18 17.40 -20.75
N SER A 372 9.45 18.37 -21.28
CA SER A 372 10.00 19.63 -21.81
C SER A 372 10.66 20.52 -20.75
N ALA A 373 10.30 20.36 -19.47
CA ALA A 373 10.98 21.03 -18.36
C ALA A 373 12.20 20.24 -17.86
N LEU A 374 12.15 18.91 -17.95
CA LEU A 374 13.16 18.04 -17.39
C LEU A 374 14.35 17.80 -18.34
N LEU A 375 14.10 17.69 -19.66
CA LEU A 375 15.14 17.38 -20.65
C LEU A 375 16.34 18.35 -20.63
N PRO A 376 16.15 19.69 -20.65
CA PRO A 376 17.29 20.61 -20.62
C PRO A 376 18.14 20.45 -19.35
N LEU A 377 17.52 20.09 -18.23
CA LEU A 377 18.21 19.85 -16.97
C LEU A 377 19.01 18.54 -17.01
N LEU A 378 18.49 17.50 -17.66
CA LEU A 378 19.21 16.22 -17.82
C LEU A 378 20.43 16.34 -18.74
N GLU A 379 20.36 17.21 -19.74
CA GLU A 379 21.47 17.52 -20.63
C GLU A 379 22.57 18.32 -19.91
N GLY A 380 22.19 19.25 -19.02
CA GLY A 380 23.10 20.12 -18.29
C GLY A 380 23.64 19.56 -16.97
N ASP A 381 22.99 18.58 -16.34
CA ASP A 381 23.34 18.06 -15.01
C ASP A 381 23.51 16.53 -15.03
N ALA A 382 24.77 16.08 -15.02
CA ALA A 382 25.12 14.66 -15.02
C ALA A 382 24.61 13.91 -13.77
N ARG A 383 24.60 14.56 -12.60
CA ARG A 383 24.16 13.93 -11.35
C ARG A 383 22.66 13.69 -11.34
N LEU A 384 21.88 14.64 -11.85
CA LEU A 384 20.44 14.47 -12.05
C LEU A 384 20.18 13.32 -13.03
N ARG A 385 20.87 13.34 -14.17
CA ARG A 385 20.76 12.29 -15.20
C ARG A 385 21.05 10.91 -14.62
N GLU A 386 22.18 10.74 -13.94
CA GLU A 386 22.55 9.48 -13.28
C GLU A 386 21.56 9.06 -12.20
N GLY A 387 21.04 10.00 -11.40
CA GLY A 387 20.03 9.70 -10.38
C GLY A 387 18.72 9.17 -10.95
N ILE A 388 18.24 9.74 -12.06
CA ILE A 388 17.05 9.23 -12.75
C ILE A 388 17.32 7.87 -13.37
N TRP A 389 18.46 7.71 -14.06
CA TRP A 389 18.86 6.43 -14.65
C TRP A 389 18.99 5.32 -13.60
N LYS A 390 19.61 5.62 -12.45
CA LYS A 390 19.71 4.68 -11.34
C LYS A 390 18.34 4.25 -10.84
N THR A 391 17.42 5.20 -10.64
CA THR A 391 16.05 4.91 -10.19
C THR A 391 15.33 3.99 -11.18
N HIS A 392 15.48 4.26 -12.48
CA HIS A 392 14.92 3.44 -13.54
C HIS A 392 15.54 2.03 -13.56
N ALA A 393 16.87 1.94 -13.50
CA ALA A 393 17.61 0.68 -13.52
C ALA A 393 17.21 -0.23 -12.34
N GLU A 394 17.22 0.30 -11.11
CA GLU A 394 16.87 -0.46 -9.91
C GLU A 394 15.46 -1.03 -10.00
N ARG A 395 14.47 -0.22 -10.42
CA ARG A 395 13.09 -0.70 -10.56
C ARG A 395 12.92 -1.72 -11.67
N ARG A 396 13.45 -1.42 -12.85
CA ARG A 396 13.24 -2.27 -14.02
C ARG A 396 13.96 -3.60 -13.88
N PHE A 397 15.14 -3.59 -13.26
CA PHE A 397 15.84 -4.80 -12.87
C PHE A 397 15.02 -5.61 -11.88
N ASP A 398 14.53 -4.99 -10.78
CA ASP A 398 13.76 -5.70 -9.76
C ASP A 398 12.49 -6.35 -10.34
N ASP A 399 11.78 -5.64 -11.21
CA ASP A 399 10.57 -6.14 -11.86
C ASP A 399 10.85 -7.38 -12.74
N LEU A 400 11.94 -7.34 -13.54
CA LEU A 400 12.32 -8.47 -14.41
C LEU A 400 12.92 -9.63 -13.62
N ALA A 401 13.77 -9.34 -12.64
CA ALA A 401 14.44 -10.35 -11.81
C ALA A 401 13.44 -11.15 -10.97
N ARG A 402 12.34 -10.52 -10.51
CA ARG A 402 11.26 -11.18 -9.77
C ARG A 402 10.57 -12.29 -10.58
N GLY A 403 10.48 -12.12 -11.90
CA GLY A 403 9.92 -13.12 -12.80
C GLY A 403 10.92 -14.21 -13.24
N SER A 404 12.18 -14.11 -12.85
CA SER A 404 13.20 -15.08 -13.27
C SER A 404 13.28 -16.27 -12.32
N GLU A 405 13.49 -17.48 -12.86
CA GLU A 405 13.67 -18.70 -12.05
C GLU A 405 14.81 -18.56 -11.03
N ARG A 406 15.87 -17.85 -11.43
CA ARG A 406 17.10 -17.73 -10.66
C ARG A 406 17.04 -16.69 -9.54
N TYR A 407 16.28 -15.60 -9.71
CA TYR A 407 16.27 -14.48 -8.75
C TYR A 407 14.91 -14.22 -8.10
N GLY A 408 13.85 -14.87 -8.58
CA GLY A 408 12.49 -14.69 -8.05
C GLY A 408 12.38 -15.00 -6.55
N HIS A 409 13.19 -15.94 -6.05
CA HIS A 409 13.22 -16.33 -4.64
C HIS A 409 13.97 -15.35 -3.73
N LEU A 410 14.78 -14.43 -4.28
CA LEU A 410 15.55 -13.46 -3.50
C LEU A 410 14.68 -12.27 -3.13
N GLY A 411 14.91 -11.67 -1.95
CA GLY A 411 14.27 -10.41 -1.59
C GLY A 411 14.78 -9.23 -2.44
N ARG A 412 13.99 -8.15 -2.53
CA ARG A 412 14.34 -6.94 -3.31
C ARG A 412 15.74 -6.40 -3.00
N LYS A 413 16.12 -6.36 -1.73
CA LYS A 413 17.45 -5.85 -1.32
C LYS A 413 18.58 -6.66 -1.97
N ASP A 414 18.46 -7.99 -1.98
CA ASP A 414 19.48 -8.89 -2.51
C ASP A 414 19.49 -8.84 -4.04
N ARG A 415 18.31 -8.77 -4.67
CA ARG A 415 18.21 -8.51 -6.12
C ARG A 415 18.92 -7.21 -6.50
N LEU A 416 18.65 -6.11 -5.79
CA LEU A 416 19.30 -4.83 -6.05
C LEU A 416 20.81 -4.82 -5.74
N ALA A 417 21.29 -5.70 -4.85
CA ALA A 417 22.72 -5.87 -4.62
C ALA A 417 23.41 -6.42 -5.87
N LEU A 418 22.81 -7.39 -6.55
CA LEU A 418 23.33 -7.94 -7.82
C LEU A 418 23.53 -6.84 -8.86
N LEU A 419 22.55 -5.96 -9.03
CA LEU A 419 22.65 -4.84 -9.98
C LEU A 419 23.80 -3.88 -9.63
N ARG A 420 24.04 -3.64 -8.33
CA ARG A 420 25.10 -2.75 -7.84
C ARG A 420 26.49 -3.34 -7.99
N GLU A 421 26.61 -4.65 -7.85
CA GLU A 421 27.86 -5.40 -8.04
C GLU A 421 28.13 -5.68 -9.53
N GLY A 422 27.10 -5.59 -10.36
CA GLY A 422 27.16 -5.75 -11.80
C GLY A 422 28.02 -4.70 -12.52
N GLU A 423 28.62 -5.12 -13.62
CA GLU A 423 29.41 -4.25 -14.48
C GLU A 423 28.49 -3.44 -15.41
N HIS A 424 28.42 -2.13 -15.20
CA HIS A 424 27.67 -1.22 -16.07
C HIS A 424 28.46 -0.91 -17.35
N ARG A 425 27.80 -0.99 -18.52
CA ARG A 425 28.36 -0.63 -19.82
C ARG A 425 27.39 0.20 -20.65
N GLU A 426 27.94 1.16 -21.37
CA GLU A 426 27.24 1.89 -22.43
C GLU A 426 27.90 1.52 -23.76
N LEU A 427 27.12 0.92 -24.67
CA LEU A 427 27.57 0.50 -25.98
C LEU A 427 27.16 1.52 -27.05
N SER A 428 28.08 1.77 -27.97
CA SER A 428 27.81 2.56 -29.17
C SER A 428 26.97 1.78 -30.17
N PRO A 429 26.23 2.44 -31.08
CA PRO A 429 25.56 1.76 -32.17
C PRO A 429 26.50 0.85 -32.95
N TRP A 430 26.09 -0.39 -33.14
CA TRP A 430 26.79 -1.46 -33.85
C TRP A 430 28.01 -2.05 -33.14
N GLU A 431 28.30 -1.62 -31.90
CA GLU A 431 29.33 -2.21 -31.07
C GLU A 431 28.99 -3.66 -30.72
N GLN A 432 29.99 -4.54 -30.83
CA GLN A 432 29.86 -5.96 -30.59
C GLN A 432 30.53 -6.36 -29.27
N HIS A 433 29.94 -7.34 -28.61
CA HIS A 433 30.46 -7.88 -27.37
C HIS A 433 30.24 -9.39 -27.31
N GLU A 434 31.27 -10.14 -26.93
CA GLU A 434 31.15 -11.57 -26.65
C GLU A 434 30.78 -11.77 -25.18
N LEU A 435 29.76 -12.57 -24.93
CA LEU A 435 29.29 -12.93 -23.61
C LEU A 435 29.71 -14.36 -23.30
N GLU A 436 30.35 -14.56 -22.15
CA GLU A 436 30.70 -15.88 -21.66
C GLU A 436 29.45 -16.63 -21.17
N ALA A 437 29.50 -17.97 -21.21
CA ALA A 437 28.45 -18.78 -20.62
C ALA A 437 28.31 -18.51 -19.11
N GLY A 438 27.08 -18.41 -18.63
CA GLY A 438 26.71 -18.02 -17.26
C GLY A 438 26.51 -16.52 -17.06
N THR A 439 26.91 -15.67 -18.01
CA THR A 439 26.75 -14.21 -17.89
C THR A 439 25.28 -13.84 -17.88
N GLN A 440 24.87 -13.02 -16.90
CA GLN A 440 23.54 -12.42 -16.90
C GLN A 440 23.60 -11.03 -17.52
N LEU A 441 22.77 -10.82 -18.52
CA LEU A 441 22.66 -9.56 -19.23
C LEU A 441 21.35 -8.89 -18.85
N PHE A 442 21.45 -7.73 -18.21
CA PHE A 442 20.33 -6.80 -18.07
C PHE A 442 20.52 -5.66 -19.06
N VAL A 443 19.79 -5.68 -20.17
CA VAL A 443 19.69 -4.51 -21.05
C VAL A 443 18.72 -3.56 -20.38
N MET A 444 19.17 -2.35 -20.05
CA MET A 444 18.32 -1.34 -19.42
C MET A 444 17.58 -0.52 -20.47
N SER A 445 18.26 -0.12 -21.55
CA SER A 445 17.68 0.69 -22.63
C SER A 445 18.41 0.45 -23.94
N GLY A 446 17.70 0.64 -25.06
CA GLY A 446 18.21 0.44 -26.42
C GLY A 446 17.79 -0.91 -26.99
N SER A 447 18.53 -1.41 -27.97
CA SER A 447 18.27 -2.71 -28.58
C SER A 447 19.55 -3.46 -28.90
N VAL A 448 19.47 -4.78 -28.74
CA VAL A 448 20.59 -5.69 -28.96
C VAL A 448 20.17 -6.86 -29.83
N ASP A 449 21.00 -7.24 -30.78
CA ASP A 449 20.93 -8.52 -31.47
C ASP A 449 21.81 -9.51 -30.73
N VAL A 450 21.24 -10.66 -30.36
CA VAL A 450 21.95 -11.76 -29.71
C VAL A 450 22.03 -12.92 -30.70
N GLU A 451 23.24 -13.38 -30.98
CA GLU A 451 23.54 -14.41 -31.97
C GLU A 451 24.17 -15.64 -31.31
N HIS A 452 23.66 -16.82 -31.69
CA HIS A 452 24.22 -18.13 -31.36
C HIS A 452 24.05 -19.08 -32.55
N GLU A 453 25.13 -19.72 -33.00
CA GLU A 453 25.10 -20.70 -34.11
C GLU A 453 24.36 -20.21 -35.37
N GLY A 454 24.48 -18.91 -35.69
CA GLY A 454 23.83 -18.29 -36.86
C GLY A 454 22.36 -17.90 -36.67
N LEU A 455 21.74 -18.22 -35.53
CA LEU A 455 20.42 -17.71 -35.14
C LEU A 455 20.58 -16.35 -34.47
N VAL A 456 19.92 -15.33 -35.03
CA VAL A 456 19.93 -13.96 -34.49
C VAL A 456 18.56 -13.63 -33.91
N MET A 457 18.55 -13.20 -32.65
CA MET A 457 17.36 -12.71 -31.96
C MET A 457 17.54 -11.25 -31.58
N THR A 458 16.64 -10.39 -32.05
CA THR A 458 16.60 -8.98 -31.66
C THR A 458 15.80 -8.81 -30.37
N GLN A 459 16.41 -8.16 -29.38
CA GLN A 459 15.78 -7.75 -28.14
C GLN A 459 15.71 -6.23 -28.09
N ARG A 460 14.54 -5.69 -27.76
CA ARG A 460 14.29 -4.25 -27.73
C ARG A 460 13.82 -3.84 -26.34
N GLY A 461 14.31 -2.68 -25.90
CA GLY A 461 13.97 -2.13 -24.59
C GLY A 461 14.61 -2.89 -23.46
N SER A 462 14.08 -2.70 -22.25
CA SER A 462 14.66 -3.36 -21.08
C SER A 462 14.35 -4.85 -21.07
N THR A 463 15.39 -5.69 -21.05
CA THR A 463 15.28 -7.15 -21.01
C THR A 463 16.30 -7.76 -20.06
N PHE A 464 15.98 -8.93 -19.53
CA PHE A 464 16.86 -9.68 -18.64
C PHE A 464 17.07 -11.09 -19.20
N LEU A 465 18.34 -11.45 -19.46
CA LEU A 465 18.73 -12.64 -20.21
C LEU A 465 19.87 -13.37 -19.50
N GLU A 466 19.84 -14.69 -19.53
CA GLU A 466 20.95 -15.55 -19.12
C GLU A 466 21.65 -16.12 -20.35
N ALA A 467 22.94 -15.86 -20.50
CA ALA A 467 23.76 -16.49 -21.52
C ALA A 467 24.09 -17.93 -21.12
N ARG A 468 23.24 -18.91 -21.44
CA ARG A 468 23.50 -20.33 -21.10
C ARG A 468 24.72 -20.92 -21.83
N TRP A 469 25.11 -20.31 -22.93
CA TRP A 469 26.25 -20.64 -23.78
C TRP A 469 26.95 -19.34 -24.19
N PRO A 470 28.15 -19.40 -24.80
CA PRO A 470 28.76 -18.21 -25.37
C PRO A 470 27.84 -17.58 -26.44
N LEU A 471 27.60 -16.27 -26.30
CA LEU A 471 26.74 -15.50 -27.18
C LEU A 471 27.50 -14.32 -27.77
N ARG A 472 27.20 -13.96 -29.02
CA ARG A 472 27.61 -12.68 -29.59
C ARG A 472 26.46 -11.70 -29.46
N MET A 473 26.71 -10.56 -28.85
CA MET A 473 25.75 -9.48 -28.72
C MET A 473 26.20 -8.30 -29.58
N LYS A 474 25.27 -7.66 -30.28
CA LYS A 474 25.51 -6.44 -31.05
C LYS A 474 24.47 -5.38 -30.71
N ALA A 475 24.90 -4.21 -30.24
CA ALA A 475 23.99 -3.08 -30.03
C ALA A 475 23.52 -2.52 -31.38
N ARG A 476 22.22 -2.28 -31.59
CA ARG A 476 21.73 -1.64 -32.83
C ARG A 476 21.71 -0.11 -32.74
N GLU A 477 21.72 0.40 -31.52
CA GLU A 477 21.70 1.82 -31.17
C GLU A 477 22.52 2.05 -29.90
N ALA A 478 22.47 3.27 -29.35
CA ALA A 478 23.10 3.52 -28.05
C ALA A 478 22.38 2.70 -26.97
N THR A 479 23.08 1.72 -26.41
CA THR A 479 22.49 0.73 -25.50
C THR A 479 23.18 0.81 -24.15
N ARG A 480 22.38 0.81 -23.08
CA ARG A 480 22.89 0.77 -21.71
C ARG A 480 22.53 -0.57 -21.10
N LEU A 481 23.51 -1.22 -20.47
CA LEU A 481 23.34 -2.56 -19.95
C LEU A 481 24.19 -2.82 -18.70
N PHE A 482 23.82 -3.86 -17.97
CA PHE A 482 24.57 -4.39 -16.84
C PHE A 482 24.91 -5.86 -17.12
N LEU A 483 26.16 -6.22 -16.89
CA LEU A 483 26.64 -7.60 -16.91
C LEU A 483 26.83 -8.07 -15.47
N LEU A 484 26.03 -9.04 -15.03
CA LEU A 484 26.15 -9.61 -13.69
C LEU A 484 26.99 -10.88 -13.79
N LYS A 485 28.15 -10.89 -13.11
CA LYS A 485 29.12 -11.99 -13.13
C LYS A 485 29.04 -12.78 -11.82
N GLN A 486 28.55 -14.02 -11.85
CA GLN A 486 28.71 -15.02 -10.77
C GLN A 486 28.62 -16.47 -11.31
N GLU A 487 29.12 -17.42 -10.52
CA GLU A 487 29.38 -18.83 -10.87
C GLU A 487 28.22 -19.55 -11.60
N PRO A 488 28.54 -20.50 -12.50
CA PRO A 488 27.54 -21.30 -13.19
C PRO A 488 26.66 -22.05 -12.19
N ALA A 489 25.36 -22.10 -12.46
CA ALA A 489 24.43 -22.92 -11.68
C ALA A 489 24.91 -24.38 -11.64
N PRO A 490 24.75 -25.10 -10.51
CA PRO A 490 25.15 -26.50 -10.44
C PRO A 490 24.43 -27.32 -11.51
N ARG A 491 25.21 -28.10 -12.26
CA ARG A 491 24.70 -29.11 -13.21
C ARG A 491 23.94 -30.17 -12.44
N ASN A 492 22.61 -30.15 -12.48
CA ASN A 492 21.65 -31.24 -12.28
C ASN A 492 20.26 -30.59 -12.38
N GLU A 493 19.24 -31.04 -13.10
CA GLU A 493 18.96 -32.14 -14.02
C GLU A 493 17.73 -31.66 -14.84
N GLU A 494 17.46 -32.38 -15.91
CA GLU A 494 16.39 -32.28 -16.91
C GLU A 494 15.05 -31.57 -16.56
N VAL A 495 14.46 -31.00 -17.62
CA VAL A 495 13.06 -30.53 -17.82
C VAL A 495 12.79 -29.02 -17.61
N SER A 496 12.86 -28.22 -18.68
CA SER A 496 11.68 -27.67 -19.39
C SER A 496 12.07 -26.58 -20.41
N LEU A 497 11.90 -26.89 -21.70
CA LEU A 497 11.80 -25.93 -22.80
C LEU A 497 10.40 -25.30 -22.75
N LEU A 498 10.25 -24.10 -22.20
CA LEU A 498 9.11 -23.20 -22.46
C LEU A 498 9.32 -21.85 -21.76
N TYR A 499 9.83 -20.85 -22.49
CA TYR A 499 9.32 -19.47 -22.52
C TYR A 499 9.96 -18.75 -23.71
N LEU A 500 9.57 -19.19 -24.90
CA LEU A 500 9.58 -18.40 -26.12
C LEU A 500 8.14 -17.90 -26.31
N ALA A 501 7.99 -16.60 -26.56
CA ALA A 501 6.77 -15.87 -26.91
C ALA A 501 5.77 -15.53 -25.79
N ALA A 502 5.80 -14.27 -25.33
CA ALA A 502 4.72 -13.29 -25.53
C ALA A 502 5.13 -11.93 -24.93
N ALA A 503 5.51 -11.01 -25.83
CA ALA A 503 5.54 -9.58 -25.60
C ALA A 503 4.37 -8.95 -26.36
#